data_AF-A0A7W1SE89-F1
#
_entry.id   AF-A0A7W1SE89-F1
#
_cell.length_a   1.000
_cell.length_b   1.000
_cell.length_c   1.000
_cell.angle_alpha   90.00
_cell.angle_beta   90.00
_cell.angle_gamma   90.00
#
_symmetry.space_group_name_H-M   'P 1'
#
loop_
_entity.id
_entity.type
_entity.pdbx_description
1 polymer ?
#
loop_
_entity_poly.entity_id
_entity_poly.type
_entity_poly.pdbx_seq_one_letter_code
_entity_poly.pdbx_strand_id
1 'polypeptide(L)'
;MVRVSVVRFFLVVMPPPPWLLVGFVAVVALGGWTLALNPRNVDSAFTYILLLQMLSASSGFGAAASRGHLDPILVSGRSRASIALGSVLAAALPGLVAWAAILIMSVWVGGVAPGRAFTVHRFAALFIVSGCAWATGLVLPRLAGGALWMMGMIGLAMTHGVFTRFVVVLEGPSTFGQVLITAAACAACPLLFLGDNAGPRDLRVVTLALSLAASVVAIAVWRVSERDYTLKEPA
;
A
#
# COMPACT_ATOMS: atom_id res chain seq x y z
N MET A 1 -10.85 -22.23 24.41
CA MET A 1 -10.29 -21.01 23.79
C MET A 1 -10.34 -21.12 22.28
N VAL A 2 -11.14 -20.29 21.60
CA VAL A 2 -11.21 -20.29 20.13
C VAL A 2 -9.97 -19.57 19.58
N ARG A 3 -9.05 -20.30 18.95
CA ARG A 3 -7.86 -19.72 18.31
C ARG A 3 -8.23 -19.13 16.95
N VAL A 4 -8.84 -17.94 16.91
CA VAL A 4 -9.06 -17.22 15.65
C VAL A 4 -7.75 -16.59 15.17
N SER A 5 -7.37 -16.73 13.91
CA SER A 5 -6.21 -16.01 13.35
C SER A 5 -6.39 -14.49 13.45
N VAL A 6 -5.32 -13.74 13.78
CA VAL A 6 -5.36 -12.27 13.89
C VAL A 6 -5.88 -11.65 12.59
N VAL A 7 -5.38 -12.13 11.44
CA VAL A 7 -5.77 -11.62 10.12
C VAL A 7 -7.26 -11.85 9.89
N ARG A 8 -7.75 -13.07 10.17
CA ARG A 8 -9.18 -13.41 10.03
C ARG A 8 -10.06 -12.53 10.90
N PHE A 9 -9.63 -12.22 12.13
CA PHE A 9 -10.35 -11.30 13.01
C PHE A 9 -10.52 -9.92 12.37
N PHE A 10 -9.45 -9.31 11.85
CA PHE A 10 -9.53 -7.99 11.20
C PHE A 10 -10.38 -7.99 9.94
N LEU A 11 -10.33 -9.06 9.14
CA LEU A 11 -11.17 -9.18 7.95
C LEU A 11 -12.68 -9.23 8.28
N VAL A 12 -13.05 -9.69 9.48
CA VAL A 12 -14.44 -9.79 9.92
C VAL A 12 -14.89 -8.54 10.68
N VAL A 13 -14.05 -8.01 11.57
CA VAL A 13 -14.41 -6.88 12.45
C VAL A 13 -14.21 -5.53 11.76
N MET A 14 -13.24 -5.44 10.84
CA MET A 14 -12.93 -4.23 10.10
C MET A 14 -12.86 -4.51 8.58
N PRO A 15 -13.90 -5.11 7.98
CA PRO A 15 -13.87 -5.45 6.56
C PRO A 15 -13.72 -4.18 5.71
N PRO A 16 -13.00 -4.22 4.57
CA PRO A 16 -13.04 -3.16 3.56
C PRO A 16 -14.49 -2.77 3.22
N PRO A 17 -14.79 -1.47 3.00
CA PRO A 17 -16.12 -1.06 2.55
C PRO A 17 -16.50 -1.80 1.26
N PRO A 18 -17.75 -2.28 1.09
CA PRO A 18 -18.13 -3.07 -0.08
C PRO A 18 -17.87 -2.36 -1.41
N TRP A 19 -18.07 -1.04 -1.46
CA TRP A 19 -17.82 -0.24 -2.66
C TRP A 19 -16.33 -0.22 -3.06
N LEU A 20 -15.39 -0.32 -2.11
CA LEU A 20 -13.96 -0.43 -2.42
C LEU A 20 -13.64 -1.80 -3.03
N LEU A 21 -14.28 -2.87 -2.53
CA LEU A 21 -14.14 -4.21 -3.11
C LEU A 21 -14.68 -4.26 -4.53
N VAL A 22 -15.84 -3.64 -4.78
CA VAL A 22 -16.37 -3.46 -6.14
C VAL A 22 -15.38 -2.67 -7.00
N GLY A 23 -14.76 -1.61 -6.45
CA GLY A 23 -13.70 -0.86 -7.11
C GLY A 23 -12.52 -1.73 -7.53
N PHE A 24 -12.01 -2.60 -6.64
CA PHE A 24 -10.93 -3.52 -6.99
C PHE A 24 -11.34 -4.50 -8.10
N VAL A 25 -12.54 -5.07 -8.03
CA VAL A 25 -13.07 -5.96 -9.08
C VAL A 25 -13.16 -5.21 -10.41
N ALA A 26 -13.70 -4.00 -10.42
CA ALA A 26 -13.81 -3.17 -11.61
C ALA A 26 -12.44 -2.83 -12.20
N VAL A 27 -11.45 -2.49 -11.37
CA VAL A 27 -10.07 -2.22 -11.81
C VAL A 27 -9.40 -3.47 -12.37
N VAL A 28 -9.61 -4.64 -11.76
CA VAL A 28 -9.08 -5.91 -12.29
C VAL A 28 -9.71 -6.25 -13.64
N ALA A 29 -11.03 -6.11 -13.76
CA ALA A 29 -11.74 -6.35 -15.03
C ALA A 29 -11.28 -5.37 -16.12
N LEU A 30 -11.19 -4.08 -15.80
CA LEU A 30 -10.69 -3.06 -16.72
C LEU A 30 -9.23 -3.32 -17.10
N GLY A 31 -8.38 -3.67 -16.14
CA GLY A 31 -6.98 -4.00 -16.38
C GLY A 31 -6.81 -5.25 -17.24
N GLY A 32 -7.62 -6.29 -17.02
CA GLY A 32 -7.65 -7.47 -17.88
C GLY A 32 -8.08 -7.13 -19.31
N TRP A 33 -9.10 -6.27 -19.45
CA TRP A 33 -9.54 -5.76 -20.76
C TRP A 33 -8.47 -4.94 -21.47
N THR A 34 -7.81 -4.00 -20.77
CA THR A 34 -6.75 -3.19 -21.37
C THR A 34 -5.53 -4.03 -21.73
N LEU A 35 -5.19 -5.05 -20.95
CA LEU A 35 -4.12 -6.00 -21.27
C LEU A 35 -4.43 -6.83 -22.51
N ALA A 36 -5.69 -7.23 -22.72
CA ALA A 36 -6.11 -7.94 -23.92
C ALA A 36 -5.95 -7.07 -25.18
N LEU A 37 -6.20 -5.77 -25.07
CA LEU A 37 -6.07 -4.83 -26.20
C LEU A 37 -4.64 -4.34 -26.42
N ASN A 38 -3.90 -4.09 -25.33
CA ASN A 38 -2.54 -3.58 -25.35
C ASN A 38 -1.72 -4.14 -24.17
N PRO A 39 -1.04 -5.29 -24.38
CA PRO A 39 -0.24 -5.93 -23.34
C PRO A 39 0.89 -5.08 -22.76
N ARG A 40 1.33 -4.04 -23.48
CA ARG A 40 2.41 -3.15 -23.02
C ARG A 40 1.96 -2.21 -21.90
N ASN A 41 0.64 -2.00 -21.73
CA ASN A 41 0.11 -1.03 -20.78
C ASN A 41 -0.22 -1.63 -19.39
N VAL A 42 0.57 -2.62 -18.95
CA VAL A 42 0.34 -3.32 -17.66
C VAL A 42 0.45 -2.38 -16.45
N ASP A 43 1.29 -1.33 -16.54
CA ASP A 43 1.53 -0.39 -15.43
C ASP A 43 0.30 0.44 -15.09
N SER A 44 -0.59 0.70 -16.05
CA SER A 44 -1.85 1.41 -15.81
C SER A 44 -2.78 0.64 -14.86
N ALA A 45 -2.90 -0.68 -15.05
CA ALA A 45 -3.71 -1.54 -14.19
C ALA A 45 -3.18 -1.56 -12.75
N PHE A 46 -1.85 -1.69 -12.58
CA PHE A 46 -1.22 -1.61 -11.27
C PHE A 46 -1.40 -0.25 -10.61
N THR A 47 -1.35 0.84 -11.39
CA THR A 47 -1.56 2.21 -10.90
C THR A 47 -2.93 2.32 -10.22
N TYR A 48 -3.99 1.88 -10.88
CA TYR A 48 -5.35 1.94 -10.32
C TYR A 48 -5.49 1.08 -9.05
N ILE A 49 -4.85 -0.10 -9.01
CA ILE A 49 -4.82 -0.94 -7.81
C ILE A 49 -4.14 -0.22 -6.66
N LEU A 50 -2.99 0.43 -6.90
CA LEU A 50 -2.29 1.17 -5.85
C LEU A 50 -3.15 2.31 -5.29
N LEU A 51 -3.84 3.07 -6.14
CA LEU A 51 -4.73 4.14 -5.68
C LEU A 51 -5.86 3.63 -4.77
N LEU A 52 -6.53 2.54 -5.16
CA LEU A 52 -7.55 1.92 -4.30
C LEU A 52 -6.93 1.33 -3.04
N GLN A 53 -5.72 0.78 -3.13
CA GLN A 53 -5.01 0.22 -2.00
C GLN A 53 -4.58 1.28 -0.99
N MET A 54 -4.23 2.50 -1.41
CA MET A 54 -3.97 3.63 -0.52
C MET A 54 -5.19 3.93 0.36
N LEU A 55 -6.39 3.93 -0.23
CA LEU A 55 -7.64 4.12 0.49
C LEU A 55 -7.93 2.93 1.42
N SER A 56 -7.91 1.71 0.86
CA SER A 56 -8.26 0.48 1.56
C SER A 56 -7.34 0.18 2.74
N ALA A 57 -6.04 0.38 2.58
CA ALA A 57 -5.05 0.09 3.62
C ALA A 57 -5.14 1.06 4.81
N SER A 58 -5.67 2.28 4.59
CA SER A 58 -5.94 3.25 5.65
C SER A 58 -7.17 2.83 6.47
N SER A 59 -6.96 1.83 7.34
CA SER A 59 -8.03 1.10 8.05
C SER A 59 -8.71 1.88 9.19
N GLY A 60 -8.09 2.93 9.71
CA GLY A 60 -8.59 3.68 10.88
C GLY A 60 -8.45 2.92 12.20
N PHE A 61 -7.40 2.11 12.35
CA PHE A 61 -7.10 1.27 13.52
C PHE A 61 -7.27 2.04 14.85
N GLY A 62 -6.72 3.25 14.95
CA GLY A 62 -6.77 4.03 16.20
C GLY A 62 -8.19 4.36 16.64
N ALA A 63 -9.07 4.70 15.69
CA ALA A 63 -10.47 4.99 15.96
C ALA A 63 -11.29 3.72 16.29
N ALA A 64 -10.95 2.57 15.70
CA ALA A 64 -11.58 1.30 16.04
C ALA A 64 -11.17 0.81 17.44
N ALA A 65 -9.89 0.97 17.78
CA ALA A 65 -9.35 0.62 19.08
C ALA A 65 -10.01 1.45 20.21
N SER A 66 -10.12 2.77 20.04
CA SER A 66 -10.76 3.64 21.05
C SER A 66 -12.26 3.40 21.24
N ARG A 67 -12.91 2.75 20.26
CA ARG A 67 -14.33 2.36 20.36
C ARG A 67 -14.55 1.03 21.06
N GLY A 68 -13.50 0.25 21.34
CA GLY A 68 -13.58 -1.08 21.96
C GLY A 68 -13.78 -2.23 20.96
N HIS A 69 -13.74 -1.96 19.65
CA HIS A 69 -13.93 -3.02 18.65
C HIS A 69 -12.81 -4.08 18.66
N LEU A 70 -11.65 -3.73 19.22
CA LEU A 70 -10.47 -4.60 19.28
C LEU A 70 -10.32 -5.28 20.66
N ASP A 71 -11.22 -5.03 21.62
CA ASP A 71 -11.14 -5.60 22.97
C ASP A 71 -11.04 -7.13 22.97
N PRO A 72 -11.81 -7.89 22.14
CA PRO A 72 -11.72 -9.35 22.12
C PRO A 72 -10.33 -9.87 21.74
N ILE A 73 -9.60 -9.18 20.85
CA ILE A 73 -8.26 -9.60 20.44
C ILE A 73 -7.19 -9.10 21.39
N LEU A 74 -7.38 -7.93 22.02
CA LEU A 74 -6.46 -7.39 23.02
C LEU A 74 -6.46 -8.22 24.32
N VAL A 75 -7.61 -8.77 24.73
CA VAL A 75 -7.74 -9.63 25.93
C VAL A 75 -7.31 -11.08 25.65
N SER A 76 -7.13 -11.47 24.38
CA SER A 76 -6.78 -12.86 23.98
C SER A 76 -5.38 -13.34 24.39
N GLY A 77 -4.59 -12.50 25.09
CA GLY A 77 -3.23 -12.81 25.53
C GLY A 77 -2.18 -12.79 24.42
N ARG A 78 -2.53 -12.29 23.22
CA ARG A 78 -1.59 -12.13 22.10
C ARG A 78 -0.75 -10.88 22.26
N SER A 79 0.49 -10.93 21.78
CA SER A 79 1.34 -9.74 21.75
C SER A 79 0.72 -8.65 20.88
N ARG A 80 0.73 -7.40 21.37
CA ARG A 80 0.21 -6.23 20.64
C ARG A 80 0.90 -6.04 19.29
N ALA A 81 2.19 -6.36 19.19
CA ALA A 81 2.93 -6.37 17.93
C ALA A 81 2.36 -7.38 16.91
N SER A 82 1.99 -8.59 17.35
CA SER A 82 1.34 -9.58 16.48
C SER A 82 -0.03 -9.10 16.00
N ILE A 83 -0.79 -8.42 16.86
CA ILE A 83 -2.07 -7.80 16.51
C ILE A 83 -1.89 -6.72 15.44
N ALA A 84 -0.92 -5.82 15.64
CA ALA A 84 -0.58 -4.78 14.69
C ALA A 84 -0.19 -5.35 13.32
N LEU A 85 0.74 -6.32 13.30
CA LEU A 85 1.17 -6.98 12.06
C LEU A 85 0.02 -7.70 11.35
N GLY A 86 -0.86 -8.39 12.09
CA GLY A 86 -2.03 -9.02 11.48
C GLY A 86 -3.01 -8.00 10.89
N SER A 87 -3.11 -6.80 11.48
CA SER A 87 -3.91 -5.71 10.91
C SER A 87 -3.29 -5.12 9.64
N VAL A 88 -1.95 -5.01 9.57
CA VAL A 88 -1.22 -4.62 8.34
C VAL A 88 -1.50 -5.62 7.23
N LEU A 89 -1.38 -6.92 7.52
CA LEU A 89 -1.61 -7.99 6.54
C LEU A 89 -3.07 -8.01 6.06
N ALA A 90 -4.04 -7.84 6.97
CA ALA A 90 -5.45 -7.75 6.60
C ALA A 90 -5.74 -6.52 5.72
N ALA A 91 -5.10 -5.38 6.01
CA ALA A 91 -5.21 -4.15 5.22
C ALA A 91 -4.54 -4.28 3.83
N ALA A 92 -3.46 -5.06 3.73
CA ALA A 92 -2.75 -5.34 2.48
C ALA A 92 -3.52 -6.29 1.54
N LEU A 93 -4.40 -7.13 2.09
CA LEU A 93 -4.98 -8.26 1.38
C LEU A 93 -5.78 -7.90 0.13
N PRO A 94 -6.69 -6.90 0.12
CA PRO A 94 -7.48 -6.59 -1.07
C PRO A 94 -6.60 -6.20 -2.27
N GLY A 95 -5.62 -5.33 -2.04
CA GLY A 95 -4.65 -4.94 -3.04
C GLY A 95 -3.78 -6.10 -3.50
N LEU A 96 -3.29 -6.95 -2.59
CA LEU A 96 -2.51 -8.14 -2.93
C LEU A 96 -3.27 -9.11 -3.83
N VAL A 97 -4.56 -9.35 -3.55
CA VAL A 97 -5.41 -10.22 -4.36
C VAL A 97 -5.63 -9.63 -5.75
N ALA A 98 -6.00 -8.34 -5.84
CA ALA A 98 -6.18 -7.66 -7.12
C ALA A 98 -4.88 -7.63 -7.94
N TRP A 99 -3.75 -7.41 -7.26
CA TRP A 99 -2.42 -7.40 -7.85
C TRP A 99 -2.04 -8.76 -8.43
N ALA A 100 -2.25 -9.84 -7.67
CA ALA A 100 -2.03 -11.21 -8.14
C ALA A 100 -2.93 -11.55 -9.34
N ALA A 101 -4.18 -11.11 -9.33
CA ALA A 101 -5.10 -11.31 -10.46
C ALA A 101 -4.57 -10.62 -11.74
N ILE A 102 -4.10 -9.38 -11.66
CA ILE A 102 -3.49 -8.68 -12.81
C ILE A 102 -2.18 -9.36 -13.25
N LEU A 103 -1.34 -9.83 -12.33
CA LEU A 103 -0.13 -10.58 -12.69
C LEU A 103 -0.48 -11.82 -13.51
N ILE A 104 -1.47 -12.60 -13.04
CA ILE A 104 -1.97 -13.78 -13.76
C ILE A 104 -2.50 -13.34 -15.13
N MET A 105 -3.41 -12.36 -15.21
CA MET A 105 -3.95 -11.88 -16.49
C MET A 105 -2.88 -11.37 -17.45
N SER A 106 -1.84 -10.70 -16.95
CA SER A 106 -0.76 -10.17 -17.79
C SER A 106 0.02 -11.28 -18.51
N VAL A 107 0.24 -12.41 -17.83
CA VAL A 107 0.93 -13.58 -18.39
C VAL A 107 0.00 -14.35 -19.33
N TRP A 108 -1.22 -14.64 -18.88
CA TRP A 108 -2.14 -15.54 -19.59
C TRP A 108 -2.89 -14.88 -20.75
N VAL A 109 -3.31 -13.63 -20.59
CA VAL A 109 -4.09 -12.89 -21.60
C VAL A 109 -3.20 -11.95 -22.40
N GLY A 110 -2.33 -11.21 -21.71
CA GLY A 110 -1.43 -10.25 -22.36
C GLY A 110 -0.23 -10.90 -23.05
N GLY A 111 0.10 -12.17 -22.75
CA GLY A 111 1.33 -12.80 -23.24
C GLY A 111 2.60 -12.09 -22.76
N VAL A 112 2.51 -11.30 -21.67
CA VAL A 112 3.65 -10.60 -21.10
C VAL A 112 4.57 -11.64 -20.47
N ALA A 113 5.85 -11.61 -20.85
CA ALA A 113 6.84 -12.51 -20.28
C ALA A 113 6.85 -12.38 -18.73
N PRO A 114 6.83 -13.49 -17.97
CA PRO A 114 6.77 -13.45 -16.52
C PRO A 114 7.81 -12.52 -15.88
N GLY A 115 9.04 -12.48 -16.39
CA GLY A 115 10.08 -11.59 -15.87
C GLY A 115 9.78 -10.09 -15.99
N ARG A 116 8.93 -9.68 -16.94
CA ARG A 116 8.47 -8.28 -17.06
C ARG A 116 7.24 -8.01 -16.20
N ALA A 117 6.42 -9.00 -15.90
CA ALA A 117 5.29 -8.85 -14.99
C ALA A 117 5.75 -8.80 -13.53
N PHE A 118 6.69 -9.68 -13.16
CA PHE A 118 7.23 -9.88 -11.82
C PHE A 118 8.51 -9.06 -11.58
N THR A 119 8.39 -7.73 -11.53
CA THR A 119 9.52 -6.86 -11.24
C THR A 119 9.53 -6.38 -9.79
N VAL A 120 10.71 -6.42 -9.15
CA VAL A 120 10.90 -6.10 -7.73
C VAL A 120 10.38 -4.70 -7.37
N HIS A 121 10.61 -3.71 -8.25
CA HIS A 121 10.18 -2.34 -8.01
C HIS A 121 8.65 -2.20 -7.91
N ARG A 122 7.86 -2.97 -8.68
CA ARG A 122 6.40 -2.89 -8.60
C ARG A 122 5.89 -3.46 -7.27
N PHE A 123 6.49 -4.55 -6.79
CA PHE A 123 6.17 -5.07 -5.45
C PHE A 123 6.59 -4.10 -4.35
N ALA A 124 7.70 -3.37 -4.52
CA ALA A 124 8.09 -2.32 -3.59
C ALA A 124 7.02 -1.23 -3.50
N ALA A 125 6.44 -0.81 -4.63
CA ALA A 125 5.34 0.14 -4.64
C ALA A 125 4.14 -0.35 -3.81
N LEU A 126 3.72 -1.60 -4.01
CA LEU A 126 2.60 -2.19 -3.27
C LEU A 126 2.88 -2.28 -1.77
N PHE A 127 4.11 -2.66 -1.39
CA PHE A 127 4.53 -2.72 0.00
C PHE A 127 4.50 -1.34 0.66
N ILE A 128 5.10 -0.33 0.00
CA ILE A 128 5.16 1.05 0.49
C ILE A 128 3.74 1.60 0.67
N VAL A 129 2.90 1.47 -0.35
CA VAL A 129 1.50 1.93 -0.30
C VAL A 129 0.76 1.27 0.85
N SER A 130 0.81 -0.05 0.96
CA SER A 130 0.05 -0.79 1.97
C SER A 130 0.53 -0.46 3.39
N GLY A 131 1.85 -0.45 3.61
CA GLY A 131 2.44 -0.20 4.92
C GLY A 131 2.27 1.24 5.39
N CYS A 132 2.63 2.21 4.55
CA CYS A 132 2.55 3.63 4.91
C CYS A 132 1.10 4.09 5.06
N ALA A 133 0.19 3.67 4.17
CA ALA A 133 -1.23 4.02 4.31
C ALA A 133 -1.85 3.40 5.57
N TRP A 134 -1.49 2.16 5.92
CA TRP A 134 -1.88 1.58 7.19
C TRP A 134 -1.36 2.39 8.39
N ALA A 135 -0.09 2.79 8.37
CA ALA A 135 0.51 3.58 9.45
C ALA A 135 -0.21 4.92 9.67
N THR A 136 -0.62 5.60 8.60
CA THR A 136 -1.44 6.84 8.72
C THR A 136 -2.80 6.58 9.38
N GLY A 137 -3.38 5.39 9.16
CA GLY A 137 -4.64 4.96 9.77
C GLY A 137 -4.56 4.71 11.29
N LEU A 138 -3.37 4.78 11.91
CA LEU A 138 -3.24 4.78 13.37
C LEU A 138 -3.70 6.11 13.99
N VAL A 139 -3.61 7.21 13.25
CA VAL A 139 -3.92 8.57 13.73
C VAL A 139 -5.16 9.12 13.06
N LEU A 140 -5.33 8.84 11.76
CA LEU A 140 -6.42 9.38 10.97
C LEU A 140 -7.63 8.42 10.93
N PRO A 141 -8.84 8.95 10.68
CA PRO A 141 -10.00 8.14 10.36
C PRO A 141 -9.77 7.23 9.16
N ARG A 142 -10.61 6.20 9.03
CA ARG A 142 -10.60 5.28 7.91
C ARG A 142 -10.62 6.06 6.57
N LEU A 143 -9.83 5.61 5.60
CA LEU A 143 -9.63 6.18 4.26
C LEU A 143 -8.93 7.55 4.21
N ALA A 144 -8.95 8.33 5.29
CA ALA A 144 -8.47 9.72 5.26
C ALA A 144 -6.98 9.82 4.94
N GLY A 145 -6.15 8.91 5.47
CA GLY A 145 -4.71 8.91 5.16
C GLY A 145 -4.43 8.63 3.68
N GLY A 146 -5.13 7.65 3.10
CA GLY A 146 -5.05 7.38 1.66
C GLY A 146 -5.54 8.55 0.81
N ALA A 147 -6.66 9.16 1.18
CA ALA A 147 -7.25 10.28 0.45
C ALA A 147 -6.35 11.53 0.47
N LEU A 148 -5.80 11.89 1.64
CA LEU A 148 -4.84 13.00 1.76
C LEU A 148 -3.58 12.76 0.94
N TRP A 149 -3.08 11.51 0.93
CA TRP A 149 -1.92 11.16 0.13
C TRP A 149 -2.23 11.25 -1.37
N MET A 150 -3.38 10.76 -1.83
CA MET A 150 -3.82 10.93 -3.21
C MET A 150 -3.97 12.40 -3.60
N MET A 151 -4.58 13.23 -2.75
CA MET A 151 -4.67 14.68 -2.98
C MET A 151 -3.29 15.33 -3.10
N GLY A 152 -2.34 14.94 -2.25
CA GLY A 152 -0.96 15.41 -2.33
C GLY A 152 -0.31 15.06 -3.67
N MET A 153 -0.46 13.81 -4.13
CA MET A 153 0.05 13.39 -5.44
C MET A 153 -0.60 14.15 -6.59
N ILE A 154 -1.92 14.37 -6.56
CA ILE A 154 -2.64 15.15 -7.58
C ILE A 154 -2.16 16.60 -7.59
N GLY A 155 -2.05 17.23 -6.42
CA GLY A 155 -1.56 18.61 -6.31
C GLY A 155 -0.14 18.77 -6.85
N LEU A 156 0.74 17.81 -6.57
CA LEU A 156 2.09 17.76 -7.15
C LEU A 156 2.04 17.58 -8.67
N ALA A 157 1.18 16.69 -9.17
CA ALA A 157 1.03 16.43 -10.60
C ALA A 157 0.50 17.65 -11.38
N MET A 158 -0.38 18.44 -10.77
CA MET A 158 -0.90 19.69 -11.36
C MET A 158 0.12 20.84 -11.37
N THR A 159 1.22 20.71 -10.62
CA THR A 159 2.26 21.73 -10.56
C THR A 159 3.30 21.50 -11.66
N HIS A 160 3.05 22.07 -12.85
CA HIS A 160 3.87 21.88 -14.06
C HIS A 160 5.40 22.01 -13.82
N GLY A 161 5.84 22.99 -13.03
CA GLY A 161 7.26 23.20 -12.76
C GLY A 161 7.90 22.15 -11.85
N VAL A 162 7.13 21.55 -10.95
CA VAL A 162 7.61 20.51 -10.03
C VAL A 162 7.75 19.20 -10.79
N PHE A 163 6.74 18.80 -11.57
CA PHE A 163 6.76 17.55 -12.33
C PHE A 163 7.95 17.48 -13.30
N THR A 164 8.22 18.53 -14.07
CA THR A 164 9.34 18.54 -15.03
C THR A 164 10.70 18.44 -14.34
N ARG A 165 10.90 19.16 -13.22
CA ARG A 165 12.12 19.04 -12.40
C ARG A 165 12.25 17.63 -11.81
N PHE A 166 11.14 17.02 -11.47
CA PHE A 166 11.08 15.68 -10.94
C PHE A 166 11.53 14.64 -11.96
N VAL A 167 11.04 14.71 -13.20
CA VAL A 167 11.45 13.81 -14.29
C VAL A 167 12.94 13.91 -14.58
N VAL A 168 13.50 15.13 -14.62
CA VAL A 168 14.95 15.34 -14.82
C VAL A 168 15.78 14.67 -13.70
N VAL A 169 15.31 14.73 -12.45
CA VAL A 169 15.95 14.07 -11.31
C VAL A 169 15.79 12.54 -11.34
N LEU A 170 14.78 12.01 -12.03
CA LEU A 170 14.61 10.56 -12.21
C LEU A 170 15.53 9.98 -13.31
N GLU A 171 15.96 10.80 -14.26
CA GLU A 171 16.75 10.38 -15.43
C GLU A 171 18.25 10.75 -15.35
N GLY A 172 18.64 11.65 -14.45
CA GLY A 172 20.03 12.10 -14.33
C GLY A 172 21.03 11.03 -13.83
N PRO A 173 22.34 11.32 -13.85
CA PRO A 173 23.40 10.37 -13.49
C PRO A 173 23.33 9.89 -12.03
N SER A 174 23.55 8.60 -11.77
CA SER A 174 23.40 7.95 -10.46
C SER A 174 24.43 8.38 -9.39
N THR A 175 24.42 9.65 -8.99
CA THR A 175 25.14 10.15 -7.82
C THR A 175 24.40 9.73 -6.55
N PHE A 176 25.12 9.60 -5.43
CA PHE A 176 24.51 9.19 -4.15
C PHE A 176 23.36 10.11 -3.71
N GLY A 177 23.53 11.43 -3.87
CA GLY A 177 22.48 12.41 -3.56
C GLY A 177 21.22 12.21 -4.42
N GLN A 178 21.40 11.91 -5.71
CA GLN A 178 20.27 11.64 -6.60
C GLN A 178 19.55 10.34 -6.26
N VAL A 179 20.27 9.30 -5.83
CA VAL A 179 19.67 8.06 -5.32
C VAL A 179 18.78 8.33 -4.10
N LEU A 180 19.25 9.15 -3.15
CA LEU A 180 18.45 9.52 -1.98
C LEU A 180 17.19 10.30 -2.35
N ILE A 181 17.31 11.31 -3.23
CA ILE A 181 16.17 12.10 -3.68
C ILE A 181 15.17 11.22 -4.43
N THR A 182 15.65 10.34 -5.30
CA THR A 182 14.81 9.39 -6.05
C THR A 182 14.10 8.41 -5.11
N ALA A 183 14.78 7.89 -4.07
CA ALA A 183 14.17 7.00 -3.10
C ALA A 183 13.08 7.71 -2.27
N ALA A 184 13.35 8.94 -1.82
CA ALA A 184 12.36 9.75 -1.10
C ALA A 184 11.16 10.10 -2.00
N ALA A 185 11.42 10.45 -3.26
CA ALA A 185 10.44 10.67 -4.30
C ALA A 185 9.54 9.44 -4.50
N CYS A 186 10.12 8.26 -4.66
CA CYS A 186 9.36 7.03 -4.84
C CYS A 186 8.63 6.59 -3.57
N ALA A 187 9.14 6.91 -2.38
CA ALA A 187 8.42 6.70 -1.13
C ALA A 187 7.20 7.63 -1.00
N ALA A 188 7.33 8.88 -1.46
CA ALA A 188 6.24 9.86 -1.48
C ALA A 188 5.24 9.64 -2.62
N CYS A 189 5.68 9.11 -3.76
CA CYS A 189 4.85 8.75 -4.90
C CYS A 189 5.24 7.34 -5.40
N PRO A 190 4.71 6.26 -4.80
CA PRO A 190 5.06 4.89 -5.17
C PRO A 190 4.68 4.52 -6.60
N LEU A 191 3.80 5.30 -7.24
CA LEU A 191 3.44 5.15 -8.65
C LEU A 191 4.65 5.31 -9.57
N LEU A 192 5.72 5.99 -9.14
CA LEU A 192 6.95 6.18 -9.92
C LEU A 192 7.75 4.90 -10.13
N PHE A 193 7.53 3.90 -9.27
CA PHE A 193 8.06 2.56 -9.50
C PHE A 193 7.32 1.84 -10.64
N LEU A 194 6.16 2.32 -11.07
CA LEU A 194 5.46 1.80 -12.23
C LEU A 194 5.98 2.54 -13.48
N GLY A 195 6.39 1.78 -14.50
CA GLY A 195 6.97 2.31 -15.73
C GLY A 195 8.43 1.91 -15.95
N ASP A 196 9.00 2.39 -17.05
CA ASP A 196 10.31 1.97 -17.56
C ASP A 196 11.47 2.92 -17.20
N ASN A 197 11.26 3.87 -16.28
CA ASN A 197 12.27 4.85 -15.87
C ASN A 197 13.48 4.17 -15.21
N ALA A 198 14.70 4.54 -15.62
CA ALA A 198 15.92 3.90 -15.13
C ALA A 198 16.18 4.15 -13.63
N GLY A 199 15.93 5.37 -13.14
CA GLY A 199 16.18 5.74 -11.74
C GLY A 199 15.38 4.90 -10.72
N PRO A 200 14.04 4.84 -10.79
CA PRO A 200 13.20 4.03 -9.90
C PRO A 200 13.50 2.52 -9.95
N ARG A 201 14.14 2.04 -11.02
CA ARG A 201 14.53 0.63 -11.19
C ARG A 201 15.89 0.31 -10.57
N ASP A 202 16.71 1.30 -10.21
CA ASP A 202 17.98 1.07 -9.51
C ASP A 202 17.70 0.37 -8.17
N LEU A 203 18.34 -0.77 -7.95
CA LEU A 203 18.16 -1.57 -6.74
C LEU A 203 18.49 -0.77 -5.47
N ARG A 204 19.42 0.19 -5.54
CA ARG A 204 19.76 1.08 -4.42
C ARG A 204 18.57 1.97 -4.04
N VAL A 205 17.89 2.53 -5.04
CA VAL A 205 16.68 3.35 -4.85
C VAL A 205 15.56 2.50 -4.24
N VAL A 206 15.30 1.31 -4.82
CA VAL A 206 14.28 0.38 -4.33
C VAL A 206 14.54 -0.01 -2.88
N THR A 207 15.78 -0.36 -2.56
CA THR A 207 16.18 -0.78 -1.20
C THR A 207 15.98 0.35 -0.20
N LEU A 208 16.45 1.57 -0.51
CA LEU A 208 16.30 2.72 0.37
C LEU A 208 14.83 3.11 0.60
N ALA A 209 14.01 3.10 -0.45
CA ALA A 209 12.58 3.38 -0.33
C ALA A 209 11.87 2.32 0.51
N LEU A 210 12.21 1.03 0.33
CA LEU A 210 11.70 -0.06 1.15
C LEU A 210 12.15 0.05 2.60
N SER A 211 13.41 0.41 2.87
CA SER A 211 13.92 0.64 4.22
C SER A 211 13.17 1.78 4.91
N LEU A 212 12.90 2.88 4.20
CA LEU A 212 12.11 3.99 4.72
C LEU A 212 10.68 3.55 5.09
N ALA A 213 9.99 2.85 4.19
CA ALA A 213 8.63 2.35 4.46
C ALA A 213 8.60 1.31 5.57
N ALA A 214 9.56 0.38 5.61
CA ALA A 214 9.70 -0.59 6.68
C ALA A 214 9.92 0.10 8.04
N SER A 215 10.69 1.19 8.07
CA SER A 215 10.92 2.00 9.28
C SER A 215 9.63 2.68 9.75
N VAL A 216 8.84 3.25 8.83
CA VAL A 216 7.51 3.82 9.14
C VAL A 216 6.58 2.77 9.73
N VAL A 217 6.51 1.57 9.12
CA VAL A 217 5.70 0.46 9.62
C VAL A 217 6.20 -0.02 10.99
N ALA A 218 7.51 -0.15 11.18
CA ALA A 218 8.10 -0.58 12.45
C ALA A 218 7.79 0.40 13.58
N ILE A 219 7.94 1.71 13.34
CA ILE A 219 7.57 2.77 14.31
C ILE A 219 6.07 2.70 14.63
N ALA A 220 5.23 2.50 13.63
CA ALA A 220 3.78 2.37 13.79
C ALA A 220 3.39 1.12 14.61
N VAL A 221 4.01 -0.03 14.35
CA VAL A 221 3.83 -1.26 15.14
C VAL A 221 4.30 -1.07 16.57
N TRP A 222 5.46 -0.45 16.77
CA TRP A 222 5.99 -0.13 18.09
C TRP A 222 5.03 0.78 18.88
N ARG A 223 4.48 1.83 18.26
CA ARG A 223 3.45 2.69 18.87
C ARG A 223 2.20 1.92 19.28
N VAL A 224 1.74 0.96 18.48
CA VAL A 224 0.60 0.09 18.86
C VAL A 224 0.97 -0.80 20.06
N SER A 225 2.22 -1.23 20.17
CA SER A 225 2.68 -2.06 21.29
C SER A 225 2.75 -1.31 22.62
N GLU A 226 3.19 -0.05 22.61
CA GLU A 226 3.31 0.75 23.83
C GLU A 226 1.99 1.36 24.30
N ARG A 227 1.03 1.56 23.40
CA ARG A 227 -0.22 2.24 23.74
C ARG A 227 -1.13 1.36 24.58
N ASP A 228 -1.41 1.81 25.80
CA ASP A 228 -2.45 1.21 26.63
C ASP A 228 -3.83 1.62 26.12
N TYR A 229 -4.60 0.63 25.68
CA TYR A 229 -5.99 0.80 25.32
C TYR A 229 -6.82 0.50 26.56
N THR A 230 -7.53 1.50 27.07
CA THR A 230 -8.49 1.31 28.15
C THR A 230 -9.59 0.38 27.66
N LEU A 231 -9.69 -0.80 28.27
CA LEU A 231 -10.77 -1.74 27.99
C LEU A 231 -12.08 -1.08 28.40
N LYS A 232 -13.08 -1.06 27.50
CA LYS A 232 -14.41 -0.59 27.90
C LYS A 232 -15.07 -1.68 28.73
N GLU A 233 -15.55 -1.32 29.92
CA GLU A 233 -16.37 -2.23 30.72
C GLU A 233 -17.64 -2.57 29.92
N PRO A 234 -18.02 -3.87 29.84
CA PRO A 234 -19.28 -4.24 29.21
C PRO A 234 -20.43 -3.65 30.02
N ALA A 235 -21.24 -2.81 29.37
CA ALA A 235 -22.49 -2.27 29.92
C ALA A 235 -23.56 -3.35 30.04
#